data_AF-A0A5M9H1D4-F1
#
_entry.id   AF-A0A5M9H1D4-F1
#
_cell.length_a   1.000
_cell.length_b   1.000
_cell.length_c   1.000
_cell.angle_alpha   90.00
_cell.angle_beta   90.00
_cell.angle_gamma   90.00
#
_symmetry.space_group_name_H-M   'P 1'
#
loop_
_entity.id
_entity.type
_entity.pdbx_description
1 polymer ?
#
loop_
_entity_poly.entity_id
_entity_poly.type
_entity_poly.pdbx_seq_one_letter_code
_entity_poly.pdbx_strand_id
1 'polypeptide(L)'
;MKKGNLPENQTSHSFTVTSIDFKKSYNVMDLRLSHGFSDRDLSFLLGYQPLFVRDIENPLHSKRYKPKDTNYLLHIFNCQLSAILDKSLPTLTYKLKVVTTTNSNATKNYQIYIEDPDKKYRLFRSFTELAKDQLLSPKSIATPGEVKEYLEDILKGSYFKTPRTGLELFIKCTEYFNGHIKPVFIQSAIDGINKEAKTSRIVVGKNEMRRLVYSIR
;
A
#
# COMPACT_ATOMS: atom_id res chain seq x y z
N MET A 1 -17.10 18.28 -28.98
CA MET A 1 -17.04 16.80 -29.09
C MET A 1 -18.27 16.23 -28.43
N LYS A 2 -19.05 15.40 -29.17
CA LYS A 2 -20.22 14.71 -28.62
C LYS A 2 -19.79 13.83 -27.45
N LYS A 3 -20.57 13.81 -26.35
CA LYS A 3 -20.46 12.78 -25.31
C LYS A 3 -20.65 11.43 -26.01
N GLY A 4 -19.57 10.76 -26.35
CA GLY A 4 -19.64 9.35 -26.75
C GLY A 4 -20.21 8.60 -25.57
N ASN A 5 -21.29 7.85 -25.78
CA ASN A 5 -21.87 7.01 -24.74
C ASN A 5 -20.78 6.04 -24.28
N LEU A 6 -20.30 6.23 -23.06
CA LEU A 6 -19.44 5.25 -22.42
C LEU A 6 -20.27 3.97 -22.22
N PRO A 7 -19.66 2.78 -22.31
CA PRO A 7 -20.31 1.54 -21.89
C PRO A 7 -20.91 1.67 -20.48
N GLU A 8 -21.99 0.95 -20.19
CA GLU A 8 -22.70 1.05 -18.89
C GLU A 8 -21.80 0.79 -17.68
N ASN A 9 -20.75 -0.01 -17.83
CA ASN A 9 -19.78 -0.31 -16.79
C ASN A 9 -18.63 0.72 -16.69
N GLN A 10 -18.70 1.82 -17.44
CA GLN A 10 -17.68 2.87 -17.47
C GLN A 10 -18.18 4.21 -16.96
N THR A 11 -17.32 4.91 -16.21
CA THR A 11 -17.55 6.29 -15.80
C THR A 11 -16.33 7.14 -16.12
N SER A 12 -16.54 8.43 -16.42
CA SER A 12 -15.45 9.38 -16.66
C SER A 12 -15.55 10.55 -15.68
N HIS A 13 -14.41 10.92 -15.10
CA HIS A 13 -14.27 12.02 -14.16
C HIS A 13 -13.21 12.99 -14.65
N SER A 14 -13.38 14.28 -14.37
CA SER A 14 -12.39 15.30 -14.72
C SER A 14 -12.21 16.27 -13.56
N PHE A 15 -10.96 16.50 -13.17
CA PHE A 15 -10.61 17.27 -11.98
C PHE A 15 -9.14 17.69 -12.03
N THR A 16 -8.76 18.61 -11.15
CA THR A 16 -7.37 19.08 -11.01
C THR A 16 -6.75 18.51 -9.75
N VAL A 17 -5.47 18.12 -9.83
CA VAL A 17 -4.69 17.65 -8.67
C VAL A 17 -3.33 18.34 -8.59
N THR A 18 -2.75 18.38 -7.40
CA THR A 18 -1.35 18.72 -7.18
C THR A 18 -0.44 17.69 -7.85
N SER A 19 0.50 18.16 -8.66
CA SER A 19 1.40 17.29 -9.43
C SER A 19 2.32 16.47 -8.52
N ILE A 20 2.78 17.05 -7.40
CA ILE A 20 3.65 16.40 -6.44
C ILE A 20 3.00 15.17 -5.80
N ASP A 21 1.77 15.32 -5.31
CA ASP A 21 1.06 14.22 -4.64
C ASP A 21 0.66 13.14 -5.64
N PHE A 22 0.21 13.56 -6.83
CA PHE A 22 -0.16 12.66 -7.91
C PHE A 22 1.01 11.78 -8.33
N LYS A 23 2.17 12.39 -8.65
CA LYS A 23 3.37 11.65 -9.05
C LYS A 23 3.88 10.76 -7.94
N LYS A 24 3.93 11.26 -6.70
CA LYS A 24 4.36 10.49 -5.53
C LYS A 24 3.54 9.21 -5.37
N SER A 25 2.21 9.28 -5.50
CA SER A 25 1.36 8.09 -5.40
C SER A 25 1.76 7.00 -6.40
N TYR A 26 2.02 7.37 -7.66
CA TYR A 26 2.35 6.39 -8.70
C TYR A 26 3.81 5.94 -8.67
N ASN A 27 4.75 6.79 -8.28
CA ASN A 27 6.14 6.38 -8.04
C ASN A 27 6.21 5.36 -6.87
N VAL A 28 5.44 5.60 -5.80
CA VAL A 28 5.32 4.64 -4.68
C VAL A 28 4.61 3.36 -5.12
N MET A 29 3.60 3.45 -5.98
CA MET A 29 2.95 2.27 -6.56
C MET A 29 3.96 1.40 -7.35
N ASP A 30 4.82 2.01 -8.16
CA ASP A 30 5.85 1.31 -8.93
C ASP A 30 6.89 0.63 -8.01
N LEU A 31 7.35 1.32 -6.96
CA LEU A 31 8.22 0.73 -5.94
C LEU A 31 7.52 -0.43 -5.22
N ARG A 32 6.27 -0.25 -4.83
CA ARG A 32 5.47 -1.28 -4.16
C ARG A 32 5.35 -2.53 -5.02
N LEU A 33 5.00 -2.37 -6.30
CA LEU A 33 4.84 -3.49 -7.23
C LEU A 33 6.19 -4.18 -7.52
N SER A 34 7.28 -3.43 -7.69
CA SER A 34 8.62 -4.01 -7.91
C SER A 34 9.16 -4.79 -6.71
N HIS A 35 8.75 -4.44 -5.49
CA HIS A 35 9.04 -5.22 -4.27
C HIS A 35 8.05 -6.38 -4.05
N GLY A 36 7.07 -6.55 -4.95
CA GLY A 36 6.04 -7.58 -4.81
C GLY A 36 5.07 -7.35 -3.67
N PHE A 37 4.92 -6.13 -3.19
CA PHE A 37 3.95 -5.79 -2.16
C PHE A 37 2.59 -5.48 -2.78
N SER A 38 1.53 -6.04 -2.22
CA SER A 38 0.15 -5.60 -2.47
C SER A 38 -0.13 -4.24 -1.77
N ASP A 39 -1.26 -3.62 -2.08
CA ASP A 39 -1.73 -2.42 -1.35
C ASP A 39 -1.92 -2.71 0.15
N ARG A 40 -2.34 -3.93 0.51
CA ARG A 40 -2.48 -4.37 1.90
C ARG A 40 -1.13 -4.55 2.58
N ASP A 41 -0.15 -5.12 1.87
CA ASP A 41 1.21 -5.28 2.37
C ASP A 41 1.80 -3.92 2.75
N LEU A 42 1.79 -2.95 1.83
CA LEU A 42 2.33 -1.63 2.13
C LEU A 42 1.51 -0.89 3.20
N SER A 43 0.18 -1.09 3.25
CA SER A 43 -0.66 -0.52 4.32
C SER A 43 -0.25 -1.07 5.69
N PHE A 44 0.01 -2.37 5.81
CA PHE A 44 0.52 -2.99 7.03
C PHE A 44 1.90 -2.44 7.40
N LEU A 45 2.83 -2.37 6.43
CA LEU A 45 4.17 -1.85 6.66
C LEU A 45 4.12 -0.40 7.18
N LEU A 46 3.30 0.45 6.57
CA LEU A 46 3.08 1.83 7.03
C LEU A 46 2.35 1.93 8.38
N GLY A 47 1.83 0.83 8.93
CA GLY A 47 1.02 0.85 10.15
C GLY A 47 -0.33 1.54 9.97
N TYR A 48 -1.00 1.28 8.85
CA TYR A 48 -2.35 1.75 8.56
C TYR A 48 -3.33 0.59 8.35
N GLN A 49 -4.61 0.94 8.26
CA GLN A 49 -5.67 -0.02 7.94
C GLN A 49 -5.49 -0.59 6.52
N PRO A 50 -5.93 -1.84 6.25
CA PRO A 50 -5.57 -2.58 5.03
C PRO A 50 -5.85 -1.88 3.69
N LEU A 51 -6.82 -0.97 3.62
CA LEU A 51 -7.23 -0.31 2.38
C LEU A 51 -6.57 1.07 2.18
N PHE A 52 -5.68 1.49 3.10
CA PHE A 52 -5.11 2.83 3.08
C PHE A 52 -4.34 3.14 1.79
N VAL A 53 -3.46 2.26 1.35
CA VAL A 53 -2.67 2.44 0.13
C VAL A 53 -3.55 2.36 -1.12
N ARG A 54 -4.50 1.42 -1.17
CA ARG A 54 -5.47 1.34 -2.27
C ARG A 54 -6.24 2.66 -2.44
N ASP A 55 -6.67 3.25 -1.33
CA ASP A 55 -7.36 4.54 -1.34
C ASP A 55 -6.42 5.72 -1.68
N ILE A 56 -5.10 5.58 -1.65
CA ILE A 56 -4.15 6.61 -2.12
C ILE A 56 -3.88 6.46 -3.62
N GLU A 57 -3.79 5.22 -4.10
CA GLU A 57 -3.51 4.90 -5.51
C GLU A 57 -4.73 5.10 -6.42
N ASN A 58 -5.93 5.02 -5.85
CA ASN A 58 -7.17 5.36 -6.53
C ASN A 58 -7.18 6.86 -6.90
N PRO A 59 -7.16 7.20 -8.20
CA PRO A 59 -7.06 8.59 -8.65
C PRO A 59 -8.27 9.44 -8.25
N LEU A 60 -9.42 8.83 -7.99
CA LEU A 60 -10.66 9.51 -7.61
C LEU A 60 -10.79 9.75 -6.11
N HIS A 61 -9.92 9.15 -5.31
CA HIS A 61 -9.96 9.28 -3.87
C HIS A 61 -9.14 10.50 -3.41
N SER A 62 -9.41 11.05 -2.22
CA SER A 62 -8.76 12.27 -1.71
C SER A 62 -7.55 12.04 -0.82
N LYS A 63 -7.34 10.81 -0.32
CA LYS A 63 -6.18 10.47 0.54
C LYS A 63 -4.87 10.63 -0.21
N ARG A 64 -3.87 11.17 0.47
CA ARG A 64 -2.49 11.33 -0.02
C ARG A 64 -1.49 10.93 1.07
N TYR A 65 -0.28 10.56 0.66
CA TYR A 65 0.84 10.32 1.59
C TYR A 65 1.27 11.62 2.27
N LYS A 66 1.22 11.67 3.59
CA LYS A 66 1.68 12.82 4.37
C LYS A 66 3.23 12.90 4.38
N PRO A 67 3.83 14.04 4.79
CA PRO A 67 5.28 14.14 4.92
C PRO A 67 5.89 13.05 5.83
N LYS A 68 5.23 12.71 6.93
CA LYS A 68 5.65 11.62 7.83
C LYS A 68 5.62 10.23 7.17
N ASP A 69 4.81 10.05 6.13
CA ASP A 69 4.77 8.80 5.37
C ASP A 69 5.94 8.75 4.39
N THR A 70 6.37 9.89 3.84
CA THR A 70 7.57 9.97 2.98
C THR A 70 8.77 9.34 3.66
N ASN A 71 9.13 9.79 4.87
CA ASN A 71 10.31 9.27 5.57
C ASN A 71 10.19 7.77 5.82
N TYR A 72 8.99 7.30 6.18
CA TYR A 72 8.76 5.89 6.46
C TYR A 72 8.81 5.02 5.19
N LEU A 73 8.37 5.54 4.05
CA LEU A 73 8.51 4.88 2.74
C LEU A 73 9.98 4.71 2.35
N LEU A 74 10.85 5.69 2.65
CA LEU A 74 12.29 5.56 2.41
C LEU A 74 12.89 4.39 3.19
N HIS A 75 12.46 4.20 4.45
CA HIS A 75 12.88 3.06 5.25
C HIS A 75 12.32 1.73 4.75
N ILE A 76 11.04 1.69 4.36
CA ILE A 76 10.40 0.48 3.83
C ILE A 76 11.10 -0.01 2.55
N PHE A 77 11.39 0.89 1.62
CA PHE A 77 11.97 0.55 0.32
C PHE A 77 13.49 0.65 0.28
N ASN A 78 14.12 1.01 1.41
CA ASN A 78 15.55 1.31 1.49
C ASN A 78 16.05 2.17 0.32
N CYS A 79 15.35 3.29 0.06
CA CYS A 79 15.55 4.09 -1.13
C CYS A 79 15.79 5.58 -0.81
N GLN A 80 16.32 6.31 -1.79
CA GLN A 80 16.53 7.75 -1.71
C GLN A 80 15.24 8.52 -2.04
N LEU A 81 15.12 9.76 -1.56
CA LEU A 81 13.94 10.61 -1.81
C LEU A 81 13.59 10.75 -3.29
N SER A 82 14.60 10.79 -4.16
CA SER A 82 14.42 10.88 -5.62
C SER A 82 13.72 9.68 -6.25
N ALA A 83 13.61 8.55 -5.55
CA ALA A 83 12.86 7.38 -6.02
C ALA A 83 11.34 7.57 -5.87
N ILE A 84 10.90 8.46 -4.98
CA ILE A 84 9.47 8.72 -4.72
C ILE A 84 9.03 10.15 -5.07
N LEU A 85 9.95 11.09 -5.15
CA LEU A 85 9.69 12.47 -5.55
C LEU A 85 10.61 12.89 -6.69
N ASP A 86 10.02 13.47 -7.74
CA ASP A 86 10.78 14.01 -8.85
C ASP A 86 11.63 15.22 -8.42
N LYS A 87 12.83 15.34 -8.98
CA LYS A 87 13.75 16.47 -8.72
C LYS A 87 13.16 17.81 -9.15
N SER A 88 12.29 17.80 -10.16
CA SER A 88 11.60 18.98 -10.66
C SER A 88 10.17 18.66 -11.06
N LEU A 89 9.29 19.63 -10.88
CA LEU A 89 7.89 19.55 -11.26
C LEU A 89 7.64 20.62 -12.34
N PRO A 90 7.55 20.24 -13.63
CA PRO A 90 7.37 21.22 -14.70
C PRO A 90 6.03 21.96 -14.62
N THR A 91 5.05 21.38 -13.92
CA THR A 91 3.79 22.04 -13.55
C THR A 91 3.45 21.71 -12.11
N LEU A 92 2.81 22.65 -11.41
CA LEU A 92 2.34 22.48 -10.03
C LEU A 92 1.04 21.67 -9.94
N THR A 93 0.27 21.62 -11.03
CA THR A 93 -1.00 20.90 -11.08
C THR A 93 -1.17 20.16 -12.40
N TYR A 94 -1.92 19.06 -12.34
CA TYR A 94 -2.40 18.34 -13.52
C TYR A 94 -3.91 18.43 -13.59
N LYS A 95 -4.43 18.73 -14.78
CA LYS A 95 -5.83 18.46 -15.11
C LYS A 95 -5.93 17.03 -15.62
N LEU A 96 -6.73 16.24 -14.93
CA LEU A 96 -6.89 14.83 -15.20
C LEU A 96 -8.25 14.56 -15.83
N LYS A 97 -8.26 13.58 -16.73
CA LYS A 97 -9.47 12.84 -17.08
C LYS A 97 -9.23 11.38 -16.70
N VAL A 98 -10.11 10.81 -15.90
CA VAL A 98 -10.01 9.42 -15.45
C VAL A 98 -11.21 8.66 -15.96
N VAL A 99 -10.96 7.59 -16.71
CA VAL A 99 -11.98 6.61 -17.08
C VAL A 99 -11.85 5.42 -16.15
N THR A 100 -12.96 5.06 -15.48
CA THR A 100 -13.05 3.90 -14.60
C THR A 100 -13.93 2.86 -15.26
N THR A 101 -13.46 1.61 -15.30
CA THR A 101 -14.26 0.45 -15.74
C THR A 101 -14.43 -0.50 -14.57
N THR A 102 -15.66 -0.89 -14.24
CA THR A 102 -15.92 -1.93 -13.24
C THR A 102 -15.85 -3.30 -13.89
N ASN A 103 -14.99 -4.17 -13.34
CA ASN A 103 -14.80 -5.55 -13.82
C ASN A 103 -15.80 -6.50 -13.15
N SER A 104 -15.92 -7.71 -13.70
CA SER A 104 -16.82 -8.77 -13.19
C SER A 104 -16.53 -9.21 -11.76
N ASN A 105 -15.28 -9.11 -11.30
CA ASN A 105 -14.85 -9.44 -9.94
C ASN A 105 -14.91 -8.23 -8.98
N ALA A 106 -15.66 -7.18 -9.32
CA ALA A 106 -15.77 -5.92 -8.59
C ALA A 106 -14.47 -5.10 -8.42
N THR A 107 -13.36 -5.52 -9.03
CA THR A 107 -12.16 -4.67 -9.17
C THR A 107 -12.41 -3.58 -10.20
N LYS A 108 -11.69 -2.47 -10.08
CA LYS A 108 -11.75 -1.38 -11.05
C LYS A 108 -10.50 -1.33 -11.92
N ASN A 109 -10.70 -1.12 -13.21
CA ASN A 109 -9.65 -0.66 -14.10
C ASN A 109 -9.71 0.87 -14.22
N TYR A 110 -8.54 1.51 -14.16
CA TYR A 110 -8.38 2.94 -14.35
C TYR A 110 -7.57 3.20 -15.61
N GLN A 111 -8.01 4.19 -16.37
CA GLN A 111 -7.21 4.87 -17.38
C GLN A 111 -7.14 6.34 -17.02
N ILE A 112 -5.93 6.82 -16.74
CA ILE A 112 -5.67 8.19 -16.30
C ILE A 112 -5.03 8.94 -17.46
N TYR A 113 -5.65 10.05 -17.84
CA TYR A 113 -5.17 10.94 -18.88
C TYR A 113 -4.83 12.30 -18.28
N ILE A 114 -3.73 12.90 -18.74
CA ILE A 114 -3.30 14.26 -18.35
C ILE A 114 -3.54 15.19 -19.54
N GLU A 115 -4.11 16.37 -19.28
CA GLU A 115 -4.21 17.45 -20.28
C GLU A 115 -2.82 18.06 -20.56
N ASP A 116 -2.40 18.05 -21.82
CA ASP A 116 -1.18 18.69 -22.28
C ASP A 116 -1.38 20.21 -22.51
N PRO A 117 -0.31 20.99 -22.79
CA PRO A 117 -0.42 22.43 -23.04
C PRO A 117 -1.38 22.81 -24.19
N ASP A 118 -1.56 21.91 -25.16
CA ASP A 118 -2.48 22.09 -26.31
C ASP A 118 -3.93 21.70 -25.98
N LYS A 119 -4.25 21.47 -24.70
CA LYS A 119 -5.56 21.04 -24.20
C LYS A 119 -6.00 19.66 -24.70
N LYS A 120 -5.05 18.80 -25.08
CA LYS A 120 -5.31 17.41 -25.47
C LYS A 120 -5.01 16.48 -24.31
N TYR A 121 -5.88 15.49 -24.11
CA TYR A 121 -5.68 14.46 -23.08
C TYR A 121 -4.78 13.34 -23.62
N ARG A 122 -3.65 13.09 -22.94
CA ARG A 122 -2.74 11.97 -23.23
C ARG A 122 -2.81 10.93 -22.13
N LEU A 123 -2.84 9.65 -22.50
CA LEU A 123 -2.83 8.55 -21.53
C LEU A 123 -1.52 8.62 -20.74
N PHE A 124 -1.63 8.79 -19.42
CA PHE A 124 -0.52 8.75 -18.49
C PHE A 124 -0.28 7.34 -17.97
N ARG A 125 -1.34 6.66 -17.55
CA ARG A 125 -1.26 5.33 -16.94
C ARG A 125 -2.58 4.58 -17.09
N SER A 126 -2.49 3.26 -17.23
CA SER A 126 -3.62 2.36 -17.02
C SER A 126 -3.23 1.23 -16.08
N PHE A 127 -4.12 0.86 -15.17
CA PHE A 127 -3.92 -0.25 -14.24
C PHE A 127 -5.25 -0.81 -13.74
N THR A 128 -5.21 -2.01 -13.19
CA THR A 128 -6.36 -2.65 -12.51
C THR A 128 -6.06 -2.78 -11.02
N GLU A 129 -7.06 -2.52 -10.17
CA GLU A 129 -6.95 -2.78 -8.74
C GLU A 129 -6.61 -4.26 -8.49
N LEU A 130 -5.74 -4.51 -7.50
CA LEU A 130 -5.44 -5.86 -7.08
C LEU A 130 -6.67 -6.49 -6.41
N ALA A 131 -6.95 -7.76 -6.73
CA ALA A 131 -7.95 -8.51 -5.99
C ALA A 131 -7.51 -8.68 -4.52
N LYS A 132 -8.48 -8.89 -3.61
CA LYS A 132 -8.24 -8.88 -2.16
C LYS A 132 -7.06 -9.76 -1.72
N ASP A 133 -7.02 -10.97 -2.27
CA ASP A 133 -6.09 -12.03 -1.89
C ASP A 133 -5.03 -12.28 -2.98
N GLN A 134 -4.84 -11.31 -3.89
CA GLN A 134 -3.85 -11.42 -4.95
C GLN A 134 -2.44 -11.26 -4.40
N LEU A 135 -1.64 -12.32 -4.52
CA LEU A 135 -0.22 -12.31 -4.16
C LEU A 135 0.63 -12.01 -5.39
N LEU A 136 1.53 -11.03 -5.26
CA LEU A 136 2.48 -10.66 -6.31
C LEU A 136 3.80 -11.44 -6.18
N SER A 137 4.57 -11.53 -7.24
CA SER A 137 5.96 -11.97 -7.19
C SER A 137 6.87 -10.91 -6.54
N PRO A 138 7.95 -11.27 -5.82
CA PRO A 138 8.40 -12.64 -5.56
C PRO A 138 7.49 -13.37 -4.57
N LYS A 139 7.47 -14.71 -4.63
CA LYS A 139 6.72 -15.53 -3.68
C LYS A 139 7.33 -15.39 -2.27
N SER A 140 6.49 -15.57 -1.25
CA SER A 140 6.98 -15.68 0.13
C SER A 140 7.81 -16.95 0.28
N ILE A 141 8.94 -16.89 0.99
CA ILE A 141 9.73 -18.08 1.33
C ILE A 141 9.07 -18.91 2.43
N ALA A 142 8.29 -18.26 3.31
CA ALA A 142 7.52 -18.91 4.36
C ALA A 142 6.02 -18.81 4.11
N THR A 143 5.29 -19.80 4.57
CA THR A 143 3.84 -19.88 4.59
C THR A 143 3.25 -19.04 5.75
N PRO A 144 1.95 -18.71 5.71
CA PRO A 144 1.28 -18.06 6.84
C PRO A 144 1.39 -18.85 8.16
N GLY A 145 1.44 -20.19 8.09
CA GLY A 145 1.57 -21.07 9.27
C GLY A 145 2.95 -20.96 9.92
N GLU A 146 4.01 -21.05 9.14
CA GLU A 146 5.38 -20.90 9.64
C GLU A 146 5.62 -19.51 10.24
N VAL A 147 5.09 -18.46 9.60
CA VAL A 147 5.15 -17.10 10.16
C VAL A 147 4.42 -17.02 11.50
N LYS A 148 3.27 -17.70 11.64
CA LYS A 148 2.52 -17.76 12.90
C LYS A 148 3.32 -18.45 13.99
N GLU A 149 3.88 -19.63 13.72
CA GLU A 149 4.70 -20.38 14.68
C GLU A 149 5.89 -19.54 15.17
N TYR A 150 6.57 -18.84 14.25
CA TYR A 150 7.65 -17.93 14.61
C TYR A 150 7.18 -16.77 15.50
N LEU A 151 6.04 -16.14 15.15
CA LEU A 151 5.48 -15.05 15.97
C LEU A 151 5.08 -15.52 17.36
N GLU A 152 4.55 -16.74 17.50
CA GLU A 152 4.22 -17.36 18.80
C GLU A 152 5.46 -17.64 19.65
N ASP A 153 6.58 -18.02 19.02
CA ASP A 153 7.84 -18.21 19.73
C ASP A 153 8.38 -16.89 20.30
N ILE A 154 8.50 -15.85 19.47
CA ILE A 154 8.98 -14.55 19.92
C ILE A 154 8.00 -13.85 20.88
N LEU A 155 6.72 -14.25 20.88
CA LEU A 155 5.70 -13.78 21.84
C LEU A 155 6.01 -14.21 23.28
N LYS A 156 6.64 -15.38 23.46
CA LYS A 156 7.09 -15.87 24.78
C LYS A 156 8.28 -15.08 25.32
N GLY A 157 9.00 -14.40 24.43
CA GLY A 157 10.18 -13.59 24.76
C GLY A 157 9.86 -12.17 25.24
N SER A 158 10.87 -11.30 25.19
CA SER A 158 10.74 -9.88 25.56
C SER A 158 10.38 -8.97 24.38
N TYR A 159 10.30 -9.49 23.16
CA TYR A 159 10.23 -8.68 21.94
C TYR A 159 9.00 -7.77 21.90
N PHE A 160 7.84 -8.31 22.28
CA PHE A 160 6.57 -7.58 22.33
C PHE A 160 6.30 -6.84 23.64
N LYS A 161 7.23 -6.84 24.61
CA LYS A 161 7.11 -6.04 25.85
C LYS A 161 7.09 -4.54 25.56
N THR A 162 7.66 -4.13 24.44
CA THR A 162 7.58 -2.77 23.91
C THR A 162 6.80 -2.79 22.60
N PRO A 163 6.01 -1.74 22.28
CA PRO A 163 5.29 -1.68 21.01
C PRO A 163 6.21 -1.76 19.79
N ARG A 164 5.83 -2.61 18.82
CA ARG A 164 6.53 -2.82 17.55
C ARG A 164 5.69 -2.41 16.36
N THR A 165 6.28 -1.78 15.37
CA THR A 165 5.62 -1.41 14.11
C THR A 165 5.53 -2.59 13.15
N GLY A 166 4.62 -2.50 12.15
CA GLY A 166 4.54 -3.51 11.09
C GLY A 166 5.86 -3.70 10.33
N LEU A 167 6.63 -2.61 10.12
CA LEU A 167 7.95 -2.68 9.51
C LEU A 167 8.97 -3.43 10.39
N GLU A 168 9.00 -3.19 11.70
CA GLU A 168 9.89 -3.93 12.60
C GLU A 168 9.57 -5.43 12.60
N LEU A 169 8.27 -5.80 12.61
CA LEU A 169 7.87 -7.20 12.49
C LEU A 169 8.30 -7.80 11.15
N PHE A 170 8.14 -7.05 10.05
CA PHE A 170 8.56 -7.48 8.73
C PHE A 170 10.07 -7.71 8.63
N ILE A 171 10.87 -6.78 9.13
CA ILE A 171 12.34 -6.92 9.19
C ILE A 171 12.69 -8.17 10.01
N LYS A 172 12.08 -8.32 11.19
CA LYS A 172 12.35 -9.46 12.08
C LYS A 172 12.03 -10.81 11.44
N CYS A 173 10.90 -10.93 10.74
CA CYS A 173 10.56 -12.14 9.99
C CYS A 173 11.50 -12.35 8.79
N THR A 174 11.86 -11.30 8.05
CA THR A 174 12.77 -11.39 6.90
C THR A 174 14.15 -11.87 7.32
N GLU A 175 14.66 -11.38 8.45
CA GLU A 175 15.92 -11.84 9.06
C GLU A 175 15.85 -13.32 9.46
N TYR A 176 14.76 -13.75 10.12
CA TYR A 176 14.60 -15.12 10.58
C TYR A 176 14.48 -16.13 9.43
N PHE A 177 13.64 -15.84 8.44
CA PHE A 177 13.41 -16.73 7.30
C PHE A 177 14.44 -16.58 6.18
N ASN A 178 15.38 -15.63 6.31
CA ASN A 178 16.43 -15.35 5.34
C ASN A 178 15.91 -15.23 3.89
N GLY A 179 14.82 -14.48 3.70
CA GLY A 179 14.18 -14.36 2.40
C GLY A 179 12.94 -13.49 2.38
N HIS A 180 12.35 -13.33 1.19
CA HIS A 180 11.17 -12.50 1.00
C HIS A 180 9.97 -13.05 1.77
N ILE A 181 9.37 -12.25 2.63
CA ILE A 181 8.12 -12.56 3.33
C ILE A 181 7.02 -11.63 2.83
N LYS A 182 5.78 -12.13 2.72
CA LYS A 182 4.63 -11.26 2.46
C LYS A 182 4.17 -10.59 3.76
N PRO A 183 4.17 -9.26 3.88
CA PRO A 183 3.66 -8.59 5.09
C PRO A 183 2.23 -9.00 5.49
N VAL A 184 1.35 -9.30 4.54
CA VAL A 184 0.00 -9.83 4.82
C VAL A 184 0.01 -11.19 5.53
N PHE A 185 1.08 -11.98 5.41
CA PHE A 185 1.22 -13.24 6.17
C PHE A 185 1.49 -12.97 7.64
N ILE A 186 2.27 -11.92 7.94
CA ILE A 186 2.50 -11.45 9.32
C ILE A 186 1.19 -10.93 9.92
N GLN A 187 0.44 -10.14 9.16
CA GLN A 187 -0.88 -9.67 9.59
C GLN A 187 -1.85 -10.84 9.87
N SER A 188 -1.90 -11.81 8.95
CA SER A 188 -2.76 -13.00 9.10
C SER A 188 -2.36 -13.87 10.29
N ALA A 189 -1.06 -14.00 10.55
CA ALA A 189 -0.52 -14.71 11.70
C ALA A 189 -0.93 -14.04 13.02
N ILE A 190 -0.82 -12.71 13.12
CA ILE A 190 -1.28 -11.94 14.29
C ILE A 190 -2.78 -12.15 14.52
N ASP A 191 -3.59 -12.08 13.47
CA ASP A 191 -5.04 -12.32 13.55
C ASP A 191 -5.33 -13.75 14.00
N GLY A 192 -4.55 -14.74 13.53
CA GLY A 192 -4.64 -16.15 13.94
C GLY A 192 -4.32 -16.35 15.42
N ILE A 193 -3.18 -15.82 15.88
CA ILE A 193 -2.76 -15.85 17.29
C ILE A 193 -3.86 -15.27 18.17
N ASN A 194 -4.38 -14.10 17.81
CA ASN A 194 -5.39 -13.42 18.61
C ASN A 194 -6.75 -14.16 18.67
N LYS A 195 -7.10 -14.92 17.63
CA LYS A 195 -8.31 -15.76 17.61
C LYS A 195 -8.19 -16.98 18.52
N GLU A 196 -7.01 -17.58 18.60
CA GLU A 196 -6.76 -18.82 19.35
C GLU A 196 -6.31 -18.57 20.80
N ALA A 197 -5.84 -17.35 21.09
CA ALA A 197 -5.26 -16.99 22.37
C ALA A 197 -6.25 -17.06 23.54
N LYS A 198 -5.95 -17.98 24.47
CA LYS A 198 -6.57 -18.08 25.80
C LYS A 198 -5.86 -17.21 26.85
N THR A 199 -4.55 -17.00 26.74
CA THR A 199 -3.72 -16.37 27.80
C THR A 199 -2.82 -15.22 27.34
N SER A 200 -2.29 -15.23 26.11
CA SER A 200 -1.41 -14.16 25.60
C SER A 200 -1.85 -13.69 24.22
N ARG A 201 -2.14 -12.40 24.08
CA ARG A 201 -2.61 -11.76 22.84
C ARG A 201 -1.66 -10.65 22.41
N ILE A 202 -1.54 -10.47 21.10
CA ILE A 202 -0.87 -9.32 20.51
C ILE A 202 -1.91 -8.20 20.39
N VAL A 203 -1.82 -7.21 21.28
CA VAL A 203 -2.68 -6.04 21.29
C VAL A 203 -2.22 -5.06 20.21
N VAL A 204 -3.18 -4.59 19.42
CA VAL A 204 -2.96 -3.58 18.39
C VAL A 204 -3.28 -2.19 18.96
N GLY A 205 -2.26 -1.37 19.09
CA GLY A 205 -2.34 0.02 19.56
C GLY A 205 -2.02 1.03 18.46
N LYS A 206 -1.84 2.28 18.87
CA LYS A 206 -1.27 3.35 18.02
C LYS A 206 -0.14 4.05 18.75
N ASN A 207 0.96 4.33 18.06
CA ASN A 207 2.01 5.18 18.59
C ASN A 207 1.68 6.68 18.42
N GLU A 208 2.57 7.56 18.87
CA GLU A 208 2.44 9.02 18.76
C GLU A 208 2.23 9.49 17.31
N MET A 209 2.84 8.78 16.36
CA MET A 209 2.69 9.03 14.92
C MET A 209 1.39 8.47 14.34
N ARG A 210 0.50 7.93 15.18
CA ARG A 210 -0.77 7.27 14.85
C ARG A 210 -0.63 6.05 13.93
N ARG A 211 0.55 5.41 13.91
CA ARG A 211 0.78 4.14 13.21
C ARG A 211 0.35 2.99 14.12
N LEU A 212 -0.21 1.94 13.53
CA LEU A 212 -0.51 0.70 14.23
C LEU A 212 0.78 0.09 14.77
N VAL A 213 0.73 -0.33 16.03
CA VAL A 213 1.82 -1.00 16.73
C VAL A 213 1.29 -2.21 17.48
N TYR A 214 2.17 -3.17 17.73
CA TYR A 214 1.89 -4.50 18.24
C TYR A 214 2.67 -4.73 19.54
N SER A 215 1.98 -5.07 20.62
CA SER A 215 2.60 -5.38 21.92
C SER A 215 1.82 -6.46 22.65
N ILE A 216 2.39 -7.04 23.70
CA ILE A 216 1.59 -7.80 24.67
C ILE A 216 0.90 -6.85 25.64
N ARG A 217 -0.14 -7.38 26.31
CA ARG A 217 -0.75 -6.77 27.48
C ARG A 217 -0.12 -7.32 28.75
#